data_AF-A0A073IPL8-F1
#
_entry.id   AF-A0A073IPL8-F1
#
_cell.length_a   1.000
_cell.length_b   1.000
_cell.length_c   1.000
_cell.angle_alpha   90.00
_cell.angle_beta   90.00
_cell.angle_gamma   90.00
#
_symmetry.space_group_name_H-M   'P 1'
#
loop_
_entity.id
_entity.type
_entity.pdbx_description
1 polymer ?
#
loop_
_entity_poly.entity_id
_entity_poly.type
_entity_poly.pdbx_seq_one_letter_code
_entity_poly.pdbx_strand_id
1 'polypeptide(L)'
;MFKFDKAIPTRFFMADGDGGGAPDSSKDSNKTPKDAGKTFTQDDVDKAVKDRLERERKKYSDYDDLKKAKEELDALKAGQLSELDRTKADLEKAQAAAKAADEKVKALELSALKAKLVAEAGLPAALADRVNGDDEEAIKADIETLKPLVKSAAKAVGGGGTPPMDKPDSSAGDYGRNLAKSMFDRSEGAKKASESFFKL
;
A
#
# COMPACT_ATOMS: atom_id res chain seq x y z
N MET A 1 42.21 -17.04 10.50
CA MET A 1 41.97 -18.49 10.60
C MET A 1 41.39 -18.96 9.28
N PHE A 2 42.08 -19.89 8.61
CA PHE A 2 41.73 -20.64 7.38
C PHE A 2 41.40 -19.88 6.08
N LYS A 3 42.44 -19.74 5.23
CA LYS A 3 42.34 -19.47 3.79
C LYS A 3 42.08 -20.82 3.07
N PHE A 4 40.99 -20.92 2.33
CA PHE A 4 40.73 -22.06 1.44
C PHE A 4 41.58 -21.90 0.17
N ASP A 5 42.46 -22.87 -0.04
CA ASP A 5 43.31 -22.99 -1.22
C ASP A 5 42.48 -23.42 -2.43
N LYS A 6 42.58 -22.66 -3.52
CA LYS A 6 41.80 -22.81 -4.74
C LYS A 6 42.75 -23.20 -5.85
N ALA A 7 42.97 -24.50 -6.03
CA ALA A 7 43.74 -25.03 -7.14
C ALA A 7 43.22 -26.41 -7.57
N ILE A 8 42.31 -26.42 -8.54
CA ILE A 8 42.05 -27.59 -9.39
C ILE A 8 42.84 -27.34 -10.68
N PRO A 9 43.94 -28.04 -10.97
CA PRO A 9 44.59 -27.91 -12.26
C PRO A 9 43.82 -28.71 -13.32
N THR A 10 43.10 -27.98 -14.17
CA THR A 10 42.64 -28.42 -15.48
C THR A 10 43.83 -28.82 -16.34
N ARG A 11 44.03 -30.13 -16.56
CA ARG A 11 45.02 -30.63 -17.52
C ARG A 11 44.37 -30.65 -18.91
N PHE A 12 44.50 -29.51 -19.59
CA PHE A 12 44.18 -29.28 -20.99
C PHE A 12 45.24 -29.97 -21.86
N PHE A 13 44.80 -30.82 -22.76
CA PHE A 13 45.63 -31.55 -23.72
C PHE A 13 45.88 -30.61 -24.92
N MET A 14 47.12 -30.22 -25.18
CA MET A 14 47.48 -29.50 -26.40
C MET A 14 48.71 -30.14 -27.04
N ALA A 15 48.61 -30.30 -28.35
CA ALA A 15 49.45 -31.10 -29.21
C ALA A 15 50.65 -30.32 -29.78
N ASP A 16 51.64 -31.12 -30.20
CA ASP A 16 52.65 -30.92 -31.24
C ASP A 16 53.84 -29.96 -31.02
N GLY A 17 55.06 -30.51 -31.24
CA GLY A 17 56.06 -29.86 -32.09
C GLY A 17 57.49 -29.68 -31.56
N ASP A 18 58.34 -30.69 -31.82
CA ASP A 18 59.66 -30.57 -32.49
C ASP A 18 60.95 -30.11 -31.75
N GLY A 19 62.05 -30.87 -32.02
CA GLY A 19 63.47 -30.57 -31.81
C GLY A 19 64.03 -30.71 -30.38
N GLY A 20 65.00 -31.54 -30.01
CA GLY A 20 66.07 -32.24 -30.73
C GLY A 20 67.38 -32.08 -29.92
N GLY A 21 68.02 -33.18 -29.50
CA GLY A 21 69.40 -33.16 -29.00
C GLY A 21 69.70 -34.00 -27.76
N ALA A 22 70.26 -35.19 -27.96
CA ALA A 22 71.11 -35.90 -26.99
C ALA A 22 72.48 -36.17 -27.66
N PRO A 23 73.55 -36.33 -26.88
CA PRO A 23 74.21 -37.64 -26.93
C PRO A 23 74.83 -38.09 -25.60
N ASP A 24 74.69 -39.38 -25.26
CA ASP A 24 75.85 -40.26 -25.01
C ASP A 24 75.44 -41.76 -24.99
N SER A 25 76.11 -42.51 -25.85
CA SER A 25 76.42 -43.95 -25.91
C SER A 25 76.62 -44.66 -24.56
N SER A 26 76.53 -45.99 -24.38
CA SER A 26 76.35 -47.15 -25.24
C SER A 26 76.04 -48.37 -24.34
N LYS A 27 75.20 -49.30 -24.81
CA LYS A 27 75.45 -50.75 -24.69
C LYS A 27 74.57 -51.51 -25.66
N ASP A 28 75.25 -52.09 -26.64
CA ASP A 28 74.76 -53.02 -27.66
C ASP A 28 74.18 -54.30 -27.04
N SER A 29 72.96 -54.63 -27.42
CA SER A 29 72.62 -56.01 -27.79
C SER A 29 71.43 -55.98 -28.75
N ASN A 30 71.80 -55.97 -30.03
CA ASN A 30 70.96 -56.31 -31.17
C ASN A 30 70.12 -57.59 -30.94
N LYS A 31 68.79 -57.45 -30.93
CA LYS A 31 67.86 -58.40 -31.54
C LYS A 31 66.49 -57.74 -31.74
N THR A 32 66.27 -57.23 -32.94
CA THR A 32 64.94 -56.99 -33.50
C THR A 32 64.30 -58.35 -33.80
N PRO A 33 63.17 -58.74 -33.18
CA PRO A 33 62.28 -59.68 -33.81
C PRO A 33 61.50 -58.89 -34.87
N LYS A 34 61.65 -59.31 -36.14
CA LYS A 34 60.70 -59.02 -37.22
C LYS A 34 59.27 -59.02 -36.66
N ASP A 35 58.57 -57.89 -36.76
CA ASP A 35 57.12 -57.83 -36.71
C ASP A 35 56.58 -58.64 -37.90
N ALA A 36 56.51 -59.96 -37.73
CA ALA A 36 55.55 -60.77 -38.44
C ALA A 36 54.18 -60.24 -38.01
N GLY A 37 53.45 -59.64 -38.96
CA GLY A 37 52.19 -58.96 -38.71
C GLY A 37 51.31 -59.74 -37.76
N LYS A 38 51.02 -59.17 -36.59
CA LYS A 38 50.13 -59.74 -35.59
C LYS A 38 48.76 -59.91 -36.23
N THR A 39 48.42 -61.13 -36.60
CA THR A 39 47.09 -61.46 -37.09
C THR A 39 46.17 -61.56 -35.88
N PHE A 40 45.29 -60.57 -35.73
CA PHE A 40 44.27 -60.61 -34.70
C PHE A 40 43.20 -61.62 -35.09
N THR A 41 42.76 -62.45 -34.15
CA THR A 41 41.59 -63.30 -34.37
C THR A 41 40.32 -62.46 -34.22
N GLN A 42 39.22 -62.90 -34.85
CA GLN A 42 37.93 -62.19 -34.73
C GLN A 42 37.49 -62.10 -33.26
N ASP A 43 37.76 -63.15 -32.46
CA ASP A 43 37.48 -63.17 -31.03
C ASP A 43 38.25 -62.08 -30.25
N ASP A 44 39.48 -61.76 -30.65
CA ASP A 44 40.28 -60.70 -30.01
C ASP A 44 39.70 -59.32 -30.29
N VAL A 45 39.20 -59.11 -31.52
CA VAL A 45 38.51 -57.88 -31.92
C VAL A 45 37.18 -57.74 -31.17
N ASP A 46 36.40 -58.82 -31.09
CA ASP A 46 35.11 -58.83 -30.40
C ASP A 46 35.26 -58.57 -28.90
N LYS A 47 36.30 -59.11 -28.26
CA LYS A 47 36.65 -58.80 -26.86
C LYS A 47 37.04 -57.33 -26.69
N ALA A 48 37.91 -56.81 -27.55
CA ALA A 48 38.34 -55.42 -27.49
C ALA A 48 37.17 -54.44 -27.67
N VAL A 49 36.22 -54.76 -28.56
CA VAL A 49 35.00 -53.99 -28.78
C VAL A 49 34.09 -54.06 -27.54
N LYS A 50 33.83 -55.24 -26.99
CA LYS A 50 33.03 -55.41 -25.76
C LYS A 50 33.61 -54.60 -24.59
N ASP A 51 34.92 -54.73 -24.34
CA ASP A 51 35.63 -53.99 -23.30
C ASP A 51 35.49 -52.47 -23.47
N ARG A 52 35.57 -51.98 -24.71
CA ARG A 52 35.41 -50.56 -24.99
C ARG A 52 33.98 -50.10 -24.74
N LEU A 53 33.00 -50.89 -25.15
CA LEU A 53 31.58 -50.61 -24.99
C LEU A 53 31.17 -50.63 -23.51
N GLU A 54 31.73 -51.54 -22.72
CA GLU A 54 31.55 -51.56 -21.26
C GLU A 54 32.18 -50.36 -20.57
N ARG A 55 33.40 -49.95 -20.98
CA ARG A 55 34.02 -48.72 -20.46
C ARG A 55 33.20 -47.48 -20.80
N GLU A 56 32.59 -47.42 -21.98
CA GLU A 56 31.72 -46.32 -22.38
C GLU A 56 30.40 -46.31 -21.61
N ARG A 57 29.75 -47.47 -21.43
CA ARG A 57 28.53 -47.58 -20.61
C ARG A 57 28.77 -47.22 -19.14
N LYS A 58 29.91 -47.60 -18.58
CA LYS A 58 30.31 -47.24 -17.20
C LYS A 58 30.59 -45.74 -17.03
N LYS A 59 30.98 -45.03 -18.09
CA LYS A 59 31.22 -43.57 -18.03
C LYS A 59 29.96 -42.73 -17.93
N TYR A 60 28.80 -43.30 -18.30
CA TYR A 60 27.52 -42.61 -18.32
C TYR A 60 26.45 -43.34 -17.51
N SER A 61 26.84 -44.26 -16.63
CA SER A 61 25.89 -45.03 -15.82
C SER A 61 25.08 -44.15 -14.87
N ASP A 62 25.63 -42.99 -14.51
CA ASP A 62 25.05 -41.94 -13.67
C ASP A 62 24.23 -40.90 -14.45
N TYR A 63 24.21 -40.98 -15.79
CA TYR A 63 23.53 -39.99 -16.63
C TYR A 63 22.02 -39.94 -16.36
N ASP A 64 21.36 -41.10 -16.24
CA ASP A 64 19.92 -41.16 -15.97
C ASP A 64 19.59 -40.62 -14.57
N ASP A 65 20.46 -40.86 -13.59
CA ASP A 65 20.28 -40.36 -12.22
C ASP A 65 20.50 -38.84 -12.16
N LEU A 66 21.52 -38.31 -12.85
CA LEU A 66 21.76 -36.88 -12.98
C LEU A 66 20.62 -36.17 -13.72
N LYS A 67 20.06 -36.82 -14.74
CA LYS A 67 18.90 -36.29 -15.49
C LYS A 67 17.67 -36.20 -14.59
N LYS A 68 17.34 -37.27 -13.86
CA LYS A 68 16.24 -37.27 -12.88
C LYS A 68 16.44 -36.23 -11.79
N ALA A 69 17.64 -36.16 -11.20
CA ALA A 69 17.96 -35.18 -10.17
C ALA A 69 17.80 -33.74 -10.68
N LYS A 70 18.15 -33.48 -11.95
CA LYS A 70 17.94 -32.17 -12.57
C LYS A 70 16.46 -31.86 -12.76
N GLU A 71 15.68 -32.81 -13.27
CA GLU A 71 14.23 -32.65 -13.46
C GLU A 71 13.51 -32.40 -12.12
N GLU A 72 13.86 -33.15 -11.07
CA GLU A 72 13.34 -32.95 -9.72
C GLU A 72 13.70 -31.58 -9.14
N LEU A 73 14.96 -31.16 -9.30
CA LEU A 73 15.45 -29.88 -8.81
C LEU A 73 14.78 -28.71 -9.54
N ASP A 74 14.59 -28.80 -10.85
CA ASP A 74 13.87 -27.80 -11.63
C ASP A 74 12.39 -27.74 -11.24
N ALA A 75 11.73 -28.88 -10.97
CA ALA A 75 10.37 -28.93 -10.46
C ALA A 75 10.24 -28.30 -9.06
N LEU A 76 11.17 -28.61 -8.14
CA LEU A 76 11.24 -28.01 -6.80
C LEU A 76 11.45 -26.50 -6.86
N LYS A 77 12.36 -26.01 -7.71
CA LYS A 77 12.59 -24.58 -7.91
C LYS A 77 11.35 -23.87 -8.44
N ALA A 78 10.66 -24.46 -9.41
CA ALA A 78 9.43 -23.89 -9.95
C ALA A 78 8.33 -23.79 -8.88
N GLY A 79 8.17 -24.83 -8.05
CA GLY A 79 7.24 -24.82 -6.92
C GLY A 79 7.59 -23.73 -5.88
N GLN A 80 8.85 -23.66 -5.47
CA GLN A 80 9.33 -22.69 -4.50
C GLN A 80 9.20 -21.24 -5.00
N LEU A 81 9.47 -20.98 -6.28
CA LEU A 81 9.26 -19.67 -6.88
C LEU A 81 7.78 -19.26 -6.81
N SER A 82 6.87 -20.18 -7.16
CA SER A 82 5.43 -19.91 -7.09
C SER A 82 4.95 -19.65 -5.65
N GLU A 83 5.49 -20.36 -4.66
CA GLU A 83 5.17 -20.12 -3.25
C GLU A 83 5.77 -18.81 -2.74
N LEU A 84 7.00 -18.48 -3.14
CA LEU A 84 7.63 -17.19 -2.81
C LEU A 84 6.82 -16.02 -3.37
N ASP A 85 6.33 -16.12 -4.60
CA ASP A 85 5.55 -15.05 -5.20
C ASP A 85 4.18 -14.89 -4.52
N ARG A 86 3.52 -16.00 -4.14
CA ARG A 86 2.28 -15.94 -3.33
C ARG A 86 2.53 -15.32 -1.96
N THR A 87 3.56 -15.79 -1.26
CA THR A 87 3.88 -15.29 0.09
C THR A 87 4.26 -13.81 0.08
N LYS A 88 4.99 -13.34 -0.94
CA LYS A 88 5.26 -11.91 -1.12
C LYS A 88 3.98 -11.11 -1.35
N ALA A 89 3.11 -11.56 -2.24
CA ALA A 89 1.84 -10.88 -2.51
C ALA A 89 0.94 -10.81 -1.27
N ASP A 90 0.89 -11.89 -0.48
CA ASP A 90 0.12 -11.92 0.77
C ASP A 90 0.74 -11.04 1.85
N LEU A 91 2.08 -10.98 1.93
CA LEU A 91 2.79 -10.09 2.84
C LEU A 91 2.55 -8.62 2.50
N GLU A 92 2.61 -8.24 1.21
CA GLU A 92 2.30 -6.87 0.78
C GLU A 92 0.86 -6.47 1.12
N LYS A 93 -0.11 -7.38 0.88
CA LYS A 93 -1.52 -7.16 1.28
C LYS A 93 -1.66 -7.00 2.79
N ALA A 94 -1.01 -7.87 3.57
CA ALA A 94 -1.06 -7.80 5.03
C ALA A 94 -0.43 -6.50 5.55
N GLN A 95 0.69 -6.07 4.98
CA GLN A 95 1.32 -4.79 5.33
C GLN A 95 0.44 -3.60 4.96
N ALA A 96 -0.21 -3.61 3.79
CA ALA A 96 -1.14 -2.56 3.41
C ALA A 96 -2.35 -2.50 4.35
N ALA A 97 -2.91 -3.66 4.71
CA ALA A 97 -4.01 -3.76 5.66
C ALA A 97 -3.61 -3.27 7.06
N ALA A 98 -2.40 -3.62 7.52
CA ALA A 98 -1.87 -3.16 8.79
C ALA A 98 -1.71 -1.64 8.82
N LYS A 99 -1.09 -1.04 7.80
CA LYS A 99 -0.97 0.42 7.68
C LYS A 99 -2.33 1.12 7.69
N ALA A 100 -3.29 0.61 6.93
CA ALA A 100 -4.64 1.17 6.90
C ALA A 100 -5.38 1.02 8.25
N ALA A 101 -5.11 -0.05 9.00
CA ALA A 101 -5.64 -0.23 10.35
C ALA A 101 -4.98 0.75 11.33
N ASP A 102 -3.65 0.89 11.29
CA ASP A 102 -2.89 1.82 12.14
C ASP A 102 -3.31 3.28 11.91
N GLU A 103 -3.54 3.69 10.65
CA GLU A 103 -4.05 5.02 10.31
C GLU A 103 -5.45 5.26 10.91
N LYS A 104 -6.34 4.26 10.84
CA LYS A 104 -7.66 4.35 11.45
C LYS A 104 -7.59 4.43 12.97
N VAL A 105 -6.74 3.62 13.59
CA VAL A 105 -6.53 3.64 15.05
C VAL A 105 -6.03 5.01 15.48
N LYS A 106 -4.99 5.54 14.83
CA LYS A 106 -4.47 6.89 15.10
C LYS A 106 -5.53 7.97 14.92
N ALA A 107 -6.31 7.91 13.84
CA ALA A 107 -7.39 8.87 13.61
C ALA A 107 -8.46 8.82 14.72
N LEU A 108 -8.83 7.61 15.15
CA LEU A 108 -9.78 7.42 16.25
C LEU A 108 -9.21 7.91 17.59
N GLU A 109 -7.96 7.56 17.91
CA GLU A 109 -7.27 8.01 19.11
C GLU A 109 -7.18 9.54 19.17
N LEU A 110 -6.76 10.18 18.06
CA LEU A 110 -6.73 11.64 17.95
C LEU A 110 -8.10 12.27 18.11
N SER A 111 -9.14 11.72 17.46
CA SER A 111 -10.52 12.22 17.61
C SER A 111 -11.01 12.12 19.05
N ALA A 112 -10.69 11.02 19.74
CA ALA A 112 -11.05 10.81 21.14
C ALA A 112 -10.29 11.76 22.08
N LEU A 113 -9.00 12.01 21.83
CA LEU A 113 -8.20 12.98 22.57
C LEU A 113 -8.74 14.40 22.39
N LYS A 114 -9.05 14.81 21.15
CA LYS A 114 -9.67 16.11 20.85
C LYS A 114 -11.01 16.27 21.57
N ALA A 115 -11.88 15.27 21.50
CA ALA A 115 -13.18 15.31 22.18
C ALA A 115 -13.03 15.45 23.71
N LYS A 116 -12.10 14.71 24.32
CA LYS A 116 -11.80 14.80 25.77
C LYS A 116 -11.32 16.19 26.17
N LEU A 117 -10.34 16.73 25.45
CA LEU A 117 -9.74 18.03 25.78
C LEU A 117 -10.71 19.20 25.56
N VAL A 118 -11.55 19.13 24.51
CA VAL A 118 -12.60 20.12 24.26
C VAL A 118 -13.67 20.11 25.36
N ALA A 119 -14.08 18.92 25.78
CA ALA A 119 -15.01 18.76 26.89
C ALA A 119 -14.42 19.29 28.20
N GLU A 120 -13.15 19.01 28.50
CA GLU A 120 -12.44 19.49 29.68
C GLU A 120 -12.28 21.02 29.67
N ALA A 121 -12.04 21.62 28.51
CA ALA A 121 -11.94 23.07 28.36
C ALA A 121 -13.31 23.79 28.40
N GLY A 122 -14.41 23.04 28.41
CA GLY A 122 -15.78 23.56 28.45
C GLY A 122 -16.25 24.16 27.12
N LEU A 123 -15.67 23.73 26.00
CA LEU A 123 -16.11 24.17 24.66
C LEU A 123 -17.20 23.22 24.12
N PRO A 124 -18.12 23.71 23.27
CA PRO A 124 -19.09 22.88 22.59
C PRO A 124 -18.45 21.69 21.85
N ALA A 125 -19.04 20.49 21.99
CA ALA A 125 -18.55 19.27 21.34
C ALA A 125 -18.43 19.39 19.81
N ALA A 126 -19.26 20.24 19.18
CA ALA A 126 -19.18 20.55 17.75
C ALA A 126 -17.85 21.21 17.31
N LEU A 127 -17.06 21.72 18.26
CA LEU A 127 -15.74 22.26 17.97
C LEU A 127 -14.64 21.20 17.99
N ALA A 128 -14.88 20.01 18.57
CA ALA A 128 -13.89 18.92 18.58
C ALA A 128 -13.47 18.49 17.18
N ASP A 129 -14.40 18.52 16.23
CA ASP A 129 -14.12 18.25 14.80
C ASP A 129 -13.30 19.36 14.13
N ARG A 130 -13.25 20.55 14.72
CA ARG A 130 -12.52 21.72 14.21
C ARG A 130 -11.18 21.96 14.90
N VAL A 131 -10.91 21.29 16.01
CA VAL A 131 -9.62 21.41 16.70
C VAL A 131 -8.54 20.70 15.89
N ASN A 132 -7.48 21.45 15.57
CA ASN A 132 -6.33 20.94 14.82
C ASN A 132 -5.16 20.66 15.76
N GLY A 133 -4.45 19.59 15.50
CA GLY A 133 -3.32 19.15 16.33
C GLY A 133 -3.13 17.65 16.24
N ASP A 134 -1.88 17.26 16.10
CA ASP A 134 -1.44 15.86 16.03
C ASP A 134 -0.94 15.36 17.40
N ASP A 135 -0.73 16.26 18.36
CA ASP A 135 -0.23 15.99 19.71
C ASP A 135 -1.07 16.71 20.78
N GLU A 136 -1.04 16.19 22.01
CA GLU A 136 -1.82 16.70 23.13
C GLU A 136 -1.57 18.19 23.42
N GLU A 137 -0.31 18.63 23.31
CA GLU A 137 0.08 20.03 23.50
C GLU A 137 -0.45 20.94 22.38
N ALA A 138 -0.39 20.48 21.13
CA ALA A 138 -0.92 21.22 19.98
C ALA A 138 -2.45 21.37 20.06
N ILE A 139 -3.14 20.30 20.47
CA ILE A 139 -4.59 20.29 20.67
C ILE A 139 -4.98 21.27 21.81
N LYS A 140 -4.24 21.27 22.92
CA LYS A 140 -4.47 22.20 24.04
C LYS A 140 -4.25 23.66 23.62
N ALA A 141 -3.16 23.94 22.91
CA ALA A 141 -2.87 25.29 22.42
C ALA A 141 -3.98 25.80 21.48
N ASP A 142 -4.44 24.98 20.54
CA ASP A 142 -5.52 25.35 19.61
C ASP A 142 -6.83 25.63 20.38
N ILE A 143 -7.17 24.78 21.36
CA ILE A 143 -8.32 24.99 22.25
C ILE A 143 -8.23 26.32 23.02
N GLU A 144 -7.05 26.68 23.52
CA GLU A 144 -6.84 27.96 24.22
C GLU A 144 -7.05 29.17 23.30
N THR A 145 -6.64 29.09 22.03
CA THR A 145 -6.93 30.15 21.04
C THR A 145 -8.42 30.24 20.69
N LEU A 146 -9.13 29.11 20.66
CA LEU A 146 -10.56 29.05 20.36
C LEU A 146 -11.44 29.51 21.52
N LYS A 147 -11.00 29.32 22.77
CA LYS A 147 -11.75 29.68 23.99
C LYS A 147 -12.25 31.14 24.05
N PRO A 148 -11.45 32.18 23.73
CA PRO A 148 -11.94 33.56 23.68
C PRO A 148 -12.87 33.82 22.49
N LEU A 149 -12.65 33.18 21.34
CA LEU A 149 -13.45 33.36 20.12
C LEU A 149 -14.88 32.80 20.28
N VAL A 150 -15.03 31.67 20.96
CA VAL A 150 -16.35 31.09 21.25
C VAL A 150 -17.12 31.97 22.24
N LYS A 151 -16.44 32.51 23.26
CA LYS A 151 -17.06 33.43 24.22
C LYS A 151 -17.50 34.75 23.58
N SER A 152 -16.71 35.30 22.65
CA SER A 152 -17.07 36.53 21.93
C SER A 152 -18.19 36.29 20.91
N ALA A 153 -18.17 35.16 20.20
CA ALA A 153 -19.24 34.77 19.27
C ALA A 153 -20.57 34.50 19.98
N ALA A 154 -20.54 33.81 21.13
CA ALA A 154 -21.74 33.60 21.97
C ALA A 154 -22.34 34.93 22.46
N LYS A 155 -21.52 35.95 22.68
CA LYS A 155 -21.97 37.29 23.07
C LYS A 155 -22.49 38.12 21.89
N ALA A 156 -21.98 37.90 20.69
CA ALA A 156 -22.42 38.57 19.47
C ALA A 156 -23.78 38.08 18.96
N VAL A 157 -24.11 36.79 19.15
CA VAL A 157 -25.37 36.20 18.63
C VAL A 157 -26.62 36.54 19.46
N GLY A 158 -26.45 37.15 20.63
CA GLY A 158 -27.55 37.69 21.45
C GLY A 158 -27.77 39.21 21.31
N GLY A 159 -26.91 39.89 20.56
CA GLY A 159 -26.97 41.33 20.32
C GLY A 159 -27.78 41.67 19.07
N GLY A 160 -28.96 41.07 18.90
CA GLY A 160 -29.93 41.55 17.93
C GLY A 160 -30.37 42.94 18.35
N GLY A 161 -29.64 43.97 17.92
CA GLY A 161 -30.06 45.35 18.03
C GLY A 161 -31.38 45.49 17.28
N THR A 162 -32.50 45.47 18.00
CA THR A 162 -33.68 46.20 17.54
C THR A 162 -33.21 47.65 17.38
N PRO A 163 -33.16 48.21 16.16
CA PRO A 163 -32.92 49.64 16.02
C PRO A 163 -34.00 50.36 16.85
N PRO A 164 -33.68 51.45 17.56
CA PRO A 164 -34.71 52.26 18.19
C PRO A 164 -35.72 52.61 17.10
N MET A 165 -36.95 52.12 17.25
CA MET A 165 -38.08 52.56 16.44
C MET A 165 -38.22 54.06 16.68
N ASP A 166 -37.65 54.86 15.78
CA ASP A 166 -38.14 56.21 15.56
C ASP A 166 -39.62 56.05 15.24
N LYS A 167 -40.46 56.65 16.10
CA LYS A 167 -41.90 56.62 15.95
C LYS A 167 -42.21 57.07 14.52
N PRO A 168 -42.90 56.27 13.68
CA PRO A 168 -43.33 56.77 12.40
C PRO A 168 -44.22 57.99 12.67
N ASP A 169 -43.94 59.07 11.95
CA ASP A 169 -44.81 60.24 11.97
C ASP A 169 -46.26 59.79 11.78
N SER A 170 -47.14 60.42 12.53
CA SER A 170 -48.56 60.08 12.55
C SER A 170 -49.23 60.67 11.32
N SER A 171 -48.97 60.09 10.14
CA SER A 171 -49.67 60.44 8.89
C SER A 171 -50.53 59.28 8.35
N ALA A 172 -50.36 58.06 8.86
CA ALA A 172 -51.12 56.87 8.43
C ALA A 172 -52.27 56.44 9.36
N GLY A 173 -52.62 57.25 10.38
CA GLY A 173 -53.58 56.90 11.43
C GLY A 173 -54.99 57.47 11.29
N ASP A 174 -55.28 58.25 10.26
CA ASP A 174 -56.53 59.04 10.17
C ASP A 174 -57.55 58.50 9.15
N TYR A 175 -57.13 57.64 8.22
CA TYR A 175 -58.04 57.06 7.23
C TYR A 175 -58.94 55.94 7.79
N GLY A 176 -58.51 55.24 8.85
CA GLY A 176 -59.29 54.17 9.48
C GLY A 176 -60.37 54.65 10.45
N ARG A 177 -60.10 55.72 11.21
CA ARG A 177 -61.05 56.25 12.22
C ARG A 177 -62.19 57.04 11.59
N ASN A 178 -61.94 57.78 10.51
CA ASN A 178 -62.97 58.56 9.80
C ASN A 178 -63.94 57.66 9.00
N LEU A 179 -63.51 56.48 8.54
CA LEU A 179 -64.39 55.51 7.88
C LEU A 179 -65.36 54.83 8.87
N ALA A 180 -64.88 54.43 10.05
CA ALA A 180 -65.73 53.82 11.08
C ALA A 180 -66.77 54.81 11.64
N LYS A 181 -66.40 56.09 11.83
CA LYS A 181 -67.31 57.15 12.29
C LYS A 181 -68.40 57.45 11.24
N SER A 182 -68.02 57.58 9.96
CA SER A 182 -68.97 57.87 8.87
C SER A 182 -69.91 56.71 8.52
N MET A 183 -69.50 55.46 8.78
CA MET A 183 -70.37 54.29 8.65
C MET A 183 -71.39 54.18 9.80
N PHE A 184 -70.97 54.50 11.03
CA PHE A 184 -71.87 54.50 12.20
C PHE A 184 -72.94 55.60 12.10
N ASP A 185 -72.56 56.84 11.78
CA ASP A 185 -73.51 57.95 11.63
C ASP A 185 -74.48 57.75 10.44
N ARG A 186 -74.05 57.09 9.36
CA ARG A 186 -74.93 56.71 8.25
C ARG A 186 -75.98 55.67 8.67
N SER A 187 -75.65 54.77 9.59
CA SER A 187 -76.58 53.74 10.08
C SER A 187 -77.66 54.30 11.02
N GLU A 188 -77.37 55.38 11.74
CA GLU A 188 -78.35 56.06 12.60
C GLU A 188 -79.26 57.01 11.80
N GLY A 189 -78.72 57.69 10.78
CA GLY A 189 -79.51 58.51 9.86
C GLY A 189 -80.56 57.70 9.06
N ALA A 190 -80.22 56.46 8.67
CA ALA A 190 -81.13 55.58 7.95
C ALA A 190 -82.29 55.06 8.82
N LYS A 191 -82.11 54.90 10.14
CA LYS A 191 -83.18 54.49 11.06
C LYS A 191 -84.17 55.61 11.38
N LYS A 192 -83.71 56.88 11.44
CA LYS A 192 -84.59 58.05 11.63
C LYS A 192 -85.44 58.39 10.39
N ALA A 193 -84.97 58.07 9.18
CA ALA A 193 -85.72 58.29 7.95
C ALA A 193 -86.81 57.22 7.71
N SER A 194 -86.70 56.02 8.29
CA SER A 194 -87.73 54.98 8.19
C SER A 194 -88.86 55.09 9.23
N GLU A 195 -88.69 55.81 10.33
CA GLU A 195 -89.75 56.06 11.33
C GLU A 195 -90.59 57.32 11.06
N SER A 196 -90.16 58.18 10.13
CA SER A 196 -90.89 59.41 9.73
C SER A 196 -91.74 59.23 8.46
N PHE A 197 -91.79 58.03 7.88
CA PHE A 197 -92.63 57.69 6.71
C PHE A 197 -93.83 56.78 7.03
N PHE A 198 -94.09 56.47 8.31
CA PHE A 198 -95.29 55.72 8.77
C PHE A 198 -96.16 56.54 9.72
N LYS A 199 -96.16 57.87 9.56
CA LYS A 199 -97.08 58.77 10.27
C LYS A 199 -97.56 59.88 9.35
N LEU A 200 -98.39 59.51 8.38
CA LEU A 200 -99.44 60.35 7.83
C LEU A 200 -100.76 59.58 7.94
#